data_AF-A0A925HGB8-F1
#
_entry.id   AF-A0A925HGB8-F1
#
_cell.length_a   1.000
_cell.length_b   1.000
_cell.length_c   1.000
_cell.angle_alpha   90.00
_cell.angle_beta   90.00
_cell.angle_gamma   90.00
#
_symmetry.space_group_name_H-M   'P 1'
#
loop_
_entity.id
_entity.type
_entity.pdbx_description
1 polymer ?
#
loop_
_entity_poly.entity_id
_entity_poly.type
_entity_poly.pdbx_seq_one_letter_code
_entity_poly.pdbx_strand_id
1 'polypeptide(L)'
;MADRARHTPETETPVNPYSLLEAVNSSSDTAHTGWLIFLAIMTYLMIAVAGVTHEALLLDTPVQLPILQVDIQLKQFFQFAPIVLVLFHLGILAQLVLLARKTLEFDHAIRFLETSDRRTHPLRLELHNFFFVQAIAGPQRSAVMSGFLNIMSWLTIVILPVVLLLYMQVAFLPYHDVATTWINRIFLSLDIAGLLLIGVFLMRAETSFFQAFWRSTFTHPLSSISTALVLAIVAYLSFFAATVPGEPLDRMGQKLMAWAAPSEAGKVQQSGFSLPFFSAASDGTLFGI
;
A
#
# COMPACT_ATOMS: atom_id res chain seq x y z
N MET A 1 15.91 36.95 -53.61
CA MET A 1 15.73 35.49 -53.44
C MET A 1 16.17 35.14 -52.04
N ALA A 2 15.23 35.10 -51.10
CA ALA A 2 15.46 34.66 -49.72
C ALA A 2 14.68 33.35 -49.56
N ASP A 3 15.43 32.25 -49.46
CA ASP A 3 14.89 30.91 -49.32
C ASP A 3 14.37 30.74 -47.88
N ARG A 4 13.05 30.82 -47.72
CA ARG A 4 12.37 30.42 -46.48
C ARG A 4 12.34 28.90 -46.46
N ALA A 5 13.39 28.30 -45.91
CA ALA A 5 13.33 26.95 -45.39
C ALA A 5 12.21 26.90 -44.34
N ARG A 6 11.06 26.38 -44.76
CA ARG A 6 9.99 25.98 -43.85
C ARG A 6 10.56 24.82 -43.03
N HIS A 7 10.91 25.09 -41.78
CA HIS A 7 10.95 24.04 -40.76
C HIS A 7 9.53 23.46 -40.65
N THR A 8 9.26 22.40 -41.41
CA THR A 8 8.19 21.47 -41.05
C THR A 8 8.52 20.95 -39.65
N PRO A 9 7.61 21.05 -38.66
CA PRO A 9 7.80 20.32 -37.42
C PRO A 9 7.99 18.86 -37.81
N GLU A 10 9.08 18.27 -37.32
CA GLU A 10 9.39 16.86 -37.53
C GLU A 10 8.12 16.06 -37.28
N THR A 11 7.66 15.40 -38.34
CA THR A 11 6.53 14.48 -38.25
C THR A 11 7.08 13.30 -37.47
N GLU A 12 7.02 13.37 -36.13
CA GLU A 12 7.29 12.23 -35.27
C GLU A 12 6.51 11.07 -35.87
N THR A 13 7.21 10.06 -36.36
CA THR A 13 6.58 8.86 -36.91
C THR A 13 5.59 8.35 -35.87
N PRO A 14 4.30 8.21 -36.19
CA PRO A 14 3.30 7.78 -35.21
C PRO A 14 3.77 6.45 -34.60
N VAL A 15 3.85 6.42 -33.27
CA VAL A 15 4.40 5.29 -32.53
C VAL A 15 3.67 4.02 -32.92
N ASN A 16 4.41 3.01 -33.39
CA ASN A 16 3.84 1.76 -33.88
C ASN A 16 3.15 1.01 -32.71
N PRO A 17 1.83 0.77 -32.75
CA PRO A 17 1.10 0.09 -31.68
C PRO A 17 1.61 -1.32 -31.36
N TYR A 18 2.15 -2.04 -32.34
CA TYR A 18 2.74 -3.36 -32.12
C TYR A 18 4.02 -3.30 -31.28
N SER A 19 4.83 -2.25 -31.46
CA SER A 19 6.04 -2.06 -30.65
C SER A 19 5.71 -1.72 -29.19
N LEU A 20 4.60 -0.99 -28.97
CA LEU A 20 4.08 -0.71 -27.64
C LEU A 20 3.48 -1.96 -27.00
N LEU A 21 2.75 -2.77 -27.75
CA LEU A 21 2.20 -4.05 -27.29
C LEU A 21 3.31 -4.98 -26.77
N GLU A 22 4.37 -5.14 -27.56
CA GLU A 22 5.54 -5.94 -27.18
C GLU A 22 6.21 -5.38 -25.92
N ALA A 23 6.42 -4.07 -25.86
CA ALA A 23 7.01 -3.41 -24.69
C ALA A 23 6.15 -3.56 -23.42
N VAL A 24 4.82 -3.54 -23.54
CA VAL A 24 3.89 -3.77 -22.43
C VAL A 24 3.96 -5.23 -22.00
N ASN A 25 3.91 -6.19 -22.92
CA ASN A 25 3.90 -7.62 -22.60
C ASN A 25 5.21 -8.05 -21.92
N SER A 26 6.37 -7.71 -22.49
CA SER A 26 7.67 -8.00 -21.88
C SER A 26 7.83 -7.37 -20.49
N SER A 27 7.36 -6.13 -20.31
CA SER A 27 7.39 -5.46 -19.00
C SER A 27 6.38 -6.07 -18.02
N SER A 28 5.28 -6.63 -18.51
CA SER A 28 4.26 -7.29 -17.70
C SER A 28 4.78 -8.60 -17.12
N ASP A 29 5.55 -9.38 -17.87
CA ASP A 29 6.15 -10.62 -17.37
C ASP A 29 7.04 -10.37 -16.16
N THR A 30 7.87 -9.32 -16.25
CA THR A 30 8.77 -8.91 -15.15
C THR A 30 7.97 -8.44 -13.93
N ALA A 31 6.99 -7.56 -14.13
CA ALA A 31 6.17 -7.02 -13.03
C ALA A 31 5.28 -8.10 -12.39
N HIS A 32 4.74 -9.03 -13.18
CA HIS A 32 3.96 -10.15 -12.69
C HIS A 32 4.80 -11.08 -11.83
N THR A 33 6.02 -11.39 -12.27
CA THR A 33 6.99 -12.17 -11.48
C THR A 33 7.34 -11.46 -10.17
N GLY A 34 7.64 -10.15 -10.23
CA GLY A 34 7.90 -9.34 -9.04
C GLY A 34 6.72 -9.31 -8.07
N TRP A 35 5.49 -9.22 -8.56
CA TRP A 35 4.27 -9.25 -7.76
C TRP A 35 4.07 -10.61 -7.07
N LEU A 36 4.30 -11.73 -7.77
CA LEU A 36 4.23 -13.07 -7.17
C LEU A 36 5.27 -13.27 -6.07
N ILE A 37 6.51 -12.80 -6.28
CA ILE A 37 7.57 -12.82 -5.26
C ILE A 37 7.16 -11.98 -4.05
N PHE A 38 6.61 -10.79 -4.28
CA PHE A 38 6.14 -9.91 -3.21
C PHE A 38 5.02 -10.55 -2.39
N LEU A 39 4.03 -11.18 -3.05
CA LEU A 39 3.00 -11.96 -2.37
C LEU A 39 3.61 -13.09 -1.53
N ALA A 40 4.57 -13.84 -2.07
CA ALA A 40 5.23 -14.92 -1.35
C ALA A 40 5.96 -14.40 -0.09
N ILE A 41 6.64 -13.26 -0.18
CA ILE A 41 7.29 -12.60 0.96
C ILE A 41 6.26 -12.18 2.01
N MET A 42 5.16 -11.55 1.59
CA MET A 42 4.09 -11.15 2.52
C MET A 42 3.46 -12.34 3.22
N THR A 43 3.13 -13.41 2.49
CA THR A 43 2.59 -14.65 3.07
C THR A 43 3.58 -15.29 4.03
N TYR A 44 4.86 -15.33 3.66
CA TYR A 44 5.93 -15.86 4.50
C TYR A 44 6.04 -15.09 5.83
N LEU A 45 6.10 -13.75 5.76
CA LEU A 45 6.17 -12.91 6.96
C LEU A 45 4.90 -13.02 7.80
N MET A 46 3.72 -13.08 7.17
CA MET A 46 2.44 -13.27 7.87
C MET A 46 2.43 -14.57 8.68
N ILE A 47 2.85 -15.68 8.08
CA ILE A 47 2.93 -16.99 8.76
C ILE A 47 3.95 -16.93 9.90
N ALA A 48 5.12 -16.34 9.66
CA ALA A 48 6.16 -16.23 10.67
C ALA A 48 5.69 -15.41 11.90
N VAL A 49 5.05 -14.26 11.67
CA VAL A 49 4.53 -13.39 12.75
C VAL A 49 3.35 -14.06 13.47
N ALA A 50 2.47 -14.75 12.74
CA ALA A 50 1.33 -15.47 13.33
C ALA A 50 1.73 -16.63 14.25
N GLY A 51 2.93 -17.19 14.07
CA GLY A 51 3.48 -18.22 14.94
C GLY A 51 4.09 -17.70 16.24
N VAL A 52 4.24 -16.37 16.41
CA VAL A 52 4.91 -15.78 17.58
C VAL A 52 3.96 -15.74 18.77
N THR A 53 4.38 -16.34 19.89
CA THR A 53 3.64 -16.30 21.17
C THR A 53 4.20 -15.20 22.09
N HIS A 54 3.39 -14.76 23.06
CA HIS A 54 3.82 -13.78 24.07
C HIS A 54 4.96 -14.32 24.94
N GLU A 55 4.94 -15.62 25.26
CA GLU A 55 6.01 -16.29 25.99
C GLU A 55 7.32 -16.31 25.18
N ALA A 56 7.22 -16.63 23.89
CA ALA A 56 8.36 -16.61 22.98
C ALA A 56 9.01 -15.22 22.91
N LEU A 57 8.20 -14.16 22.87
CA LEU A 57 8.68 -12.78 22.94
C LEU A 57 9.36 -12.48 24.29
N LEU A 58 8.75 -12.85 25.41
CA LEU A 58 9.29 -12.59 26.73
C LEU A 58 10.68 -13.24 26.93
N LEU A 59 10.86 -14.44 26.39
CA LEU A 59 12.10 -15.20 26.47
C LEU A 59 13.07 -14.90 25.31
N ASP A 60 12.68 -14.02 24.38
CA ASP A 60 13.38 -13.76 23.10
C ASP A 60 13.82 -15.05 22.39
N THR A 61 12.95 -16.07 22.42
CA THR A 61 13.27 -17.39 21.84
C THR A 61 13.50 -17.26 20.34
N PRO A 62 14.53 -17.92 19.77
CA PRO A 62 14.74 -17.88 18.33
C PRO A 62 13.51 -18.38 17.57
N VAL A 63 13.14 -17.65 16.50
CA VAL A 63 12.09 -18.10 15.57
C VAL A 63 12.72 -18.90 14.44
N GLN A 64 12.20 -20.09 14.21
CA GLN A 64 12.57 -20.87 13.03
C GLN A 64 11.83 -20.34 11.82
N LEU A 65 12.61 -19.82 10.89
CA LEU A 65 12.14 -19.33 9.61
C LEU A 65 11.64 -20.49 8.73
N PRO A 66 10.34 -20.55 8.34
CA PRO A 66 9.73 -21.74 7.74
C PRO A 66 10.44 -22.33 6.51
N ILE A 67 11.14 -21.50 5.73
CA ILE A 67 11.85 -21.90 4.52
C ILE A 67 13.37 -21.85 4.73
N LEU A 68 13.88 -20.80 5.35
CA LEU A 68 15.33 -20.61 5.51
C LEU A 68 15.93 -21.53 6.58
N GLN A 69 15.11 -22.04 7.52
CA GLN A 69 15.53 -22.93 8.61
C GLN A 69 16.73 -22.39 9.42
N VAL A 70 16.89 -21.06 9.44
CA VAL A 70 17.88 -20.34 10.24
C VAL A 70 17.19 -19.77 11.46
N ASP A 71 17.82 -19.96 12.61
CA ASP A 71 17.38 -19.37 13.87
C ASP A 71 17.79 -17.89 13.92
N ILE A 72 16.79 -17.01 14.04
CA ILE A 72 16.99 -15.58 14.27
C ILE A 72 16.27 -15.21 15.56
N GLN A 73 16.90 -14.39 16.41
CA GLN A 73 16.27 -13.86 17.62
C GLN A 73 15.00 -13.08 17.26
N LEU A 74 13.93 -13.22 18.04
CA LEU A 74 12.66 -12.59 17.75
C LEU A 74 12.78 -11.07 17.66
N LYS A 75 13.54 -10.46 18.58
CA LYS A 75 13.82 -9.02 18.49
C LYS A 75 14.41 -8.62 17.14
N GLN A 76 15.42 -9.35 16.65
CA GLN A 76 16.06 -9.05 15.37
C GLN A 76 15.09 -9.26 14.20
N PHE A 77 14.28 -10.32 14.24
CA PHE A 77 13.26 -10.57 13.23
C PHE A 77 12.29 -9.38 13.09
N PHE A 78 11.75 -8.86 14.20
CA PHE A 78 10.85 -7.70 14.19
C PHE A 78 11.53 -6.36 13.85
N GLN A 79 12.86 -6.30 13.89
CA GLN A 79 13.63 -5.15 13.41
C GLN A 79 13.83 -5.20 11.88
N PHE A 80 14.14 -6.38 11.32
CA PHE A 80 14.47 -6.53 9.90
C PHE A 80 13.25 -6.76 9.00
N ALA A 81 12.24 -7.48 9.47
CA ALA A 81 11.08 -7.84 8.65
C ALA A 81 10.34 -6.61 8.05
N PRO A 82 10.09 -5.52 8.80
CA PRO A 82 9.49 -4.31 8.23
C PRO A 82 10.36 -3.67 7.14
N ILE A 83 11.68 -3.68 7.33
CA ILE A 83 12.65 -3.12 6.38
C ILE A 83 12.58 -3.86 5.06
N VAL A 84 12.67 -5.20 5.13
CA VAL A 84 12.61 -6.07 3.95
C VAL A 84 11.29 -5.87 3.22
N LEU A 85 10.17 -5.90 3.95
CA LEU A 85 8.85 -5.75 3.36
C LEU A 85 8.71 -4.43 2.59
N VAL A 86 9.11 -3.30 3.19
CA VAL A 86 9.04 -1.98 2.55
C VAL A 86 9.96 -1.88 1.35
N LEU A 87 11.19 -2.41 1.42
CA LEU A 87 12.12 -2.38 0.28
C LEU A 87 11.56 -3.14 -0.93
N PHE A 88 11.03 -4.34 -0.71
CA PHE A 88 10.38 -5.10 -1.78
C PHE A 88 9.12 -4.40 -2.30
N HIS A 89 8.34 -3.79 -1.40
CA HIS A 89 7.15 -3.05 -1.78
C HIS A 89 7.47 -1.85 -2.67
N LEU A 90 8.46 -1.04 -2.30
CA LEU A 90 8.94 0.08 -3.13
C LEU A 90 9.46 -0.41 -4.49
N GLY A 91 10.16 -1.54 -4.52
CA GLY A 91 10.63 -2.18 -5.74
C GLY A 91 9.50 -2.55 -6.71
N ILE A 92 8.47 -3.24 -6.23
CA ILE A 92 7.32 -3.61 -7.07
C ILE A 92 6.51 -2.39 -7.49
N LEU A 93 6.31 -1.40 -6.60
CA LEU A 93 5.60 -0.18 -6.95
C LEU A 93 6.32 0.58 -8.07
N ALA A 94 7.66 0.65 -8.04
CA ALA A 94 8.45 1.25 -9.13
C ALA A 94 8.27 0.52 -10.47
N GLN A 95 8.28 -0.83 -10.46
CA GLN A 95 8.02 -1.61 -11.67
C GLN A 95 6.60 -1.37 -12.22
N LEU A 96 5.59 -1.29 -11.34
CA LEU A 96 4.21 -1.01 -11.72
C LEU A 96 4.04 0.40 -12.31
N VAL A 97 4.75 1.41 -11.81
CA VAL A 97 4.76 2.77 -12.39
C VAL A 97 5.30 2.74 -13.83
N LEU A 98 6.44 2.07 -14.05
CA LEU A 98 7.04 1.98 -15.38
C LEU A 98 6.14 1.21 -16.36
N LEU A 99 5.49 0.15 -15.89
CA LEU A 99 4.52 -0.62 -16.65
C LEU A 99 3.27 0.21 -16.98
N ALA A 100 2.74 0.97 -16.01
CA ALA A 100 1.57 1.83 -16.20
C ALA A 100 1.83 2.83 -17.34
N ARG A 101 3.01 3.46 -17.37
CA ARG A 101 3.39 4.40 -18.43
C ARG A 101 3.33 3.77 -19.82
N LYS A 102 3.96 2.61 -20.01
CA LYS A 102 3.91 1.89 -21.29
C LYS A 102 2.47 1.51 -21.67
N THR A 103 1.69 1.07 -20.68
CA THR A 103 0.31 0.62 -20.89
C THR A 103 -0.63 1.77 -21.25
N LEU A 104 -0.43 2.95 -20.65
CA LEU A 104 -1.19 4.16 -20.97
C LEU A 104 -0.86 4.69 -22.37
N GLU A 105 0.41 4.68 -22.77
CA GLU A 105 0.80 5.05 -24.14
C GLU A 105 0.23 4.07 -25.17
N PHE A 106 0.22 2.77 -24.87
CA PHE A 106 -0.47 1.77 -25.68
C PHE A 106 -1.98 2.04 -25.78
N ASP A 107 -2.65 2.27 -24.64
CA ASP A 107 -4.10 2.57 -24.61
C ASP A 107 -4.42 3.79 -25.49
N HIS A 108 -3.61 4.84 -25.39
CA HIS A 108 -3.77 6.07 -26.16
C HIS A 108 -3.56 5.83 -27.66
N ALA A 109 -2.50 5.10 -28.06
CA ALA A 109 -2.23 4.80 -29.45
C ALA A 109 -3.35 3.96 -30.11
N ILE A 110 -3.84 2.93 -29.39
CA ILE A 110 -4.95 2.10 -29.87
C ILE A 110 -6.26 2.88 -29.91
N ARG A 111 -6.47 3.82 -28.99
CA ARG A 111 -7.70 4.59 -28.92
C ARG A 111 -7.98 5.38 -30.20
N PHE A 112 -6.95 5.85 -30.90
CA PHE A 112 -7.11 6.52 -32.21
C PHE A 112 -7.57 5.59 -33.33
N LEU A 113 -7.38 4.28 -33.18
CA LEU A 113 -7.79 3.26 -34.16
C LEU A 113 -9.20 2.71 -33.87
N GLU A 114 -9.78 3.04 -32.72
CA GLU A 114 -11.12 2.59 -32.33
C GLU A 114 -12.18 3.58 -32.85
N THR A 115 -13.14 3.06 -33.63
CA THR A 115 -14.25 3.86 -34.19
C THR A 115 -15.39 4.08 -33.21
N SER A 116 -15.40 3.36 -32.09
CA SER A 116 -16.43 3.40 -31.05
C SER A 116 -15.79 3.66 -29.70
N ASP A 117 -16.60 4.13 -28.75
CA ASP A 117 -16.16 4.25 -27.36
C ASP A 117 -15.85 2.91 -26.69
N ARG A 118 -16.27 1.80 -27.29
CA ARG A 118 -15.99 0.45 -26.79
C ARG A 118 -14.55 0.05 -27.10
N ARG A 119 -13.86 -0.46 -26.08
CA ARG A 119 -12.48 -0.99 -26.15
C ARG A 119 -12.43 -2.36 -26.85
N THR A 120 -12.68 -2.39 -28.16
CA THR A 120 -12.85 -3.63 -28.94
C THR A 120 -11.74 -3.93 -29.94
N HIS A 121 -10.69 -3.10 -30.00
CA HIS A 121 -9.60 -3.36 -30.94
C HIS A 121 -8.93 -4.73 -30.68
N PRO A 122 -8.67 -5.57 -31.71
CA PRO A 122 -8.10 -6.92 -31.53
C PRO A 122 -6.78 -6.96 -30.74
N LEU A 123 -5.91 -5.96 -30.92
CA LEU A 123 -4.64 -5.85 -30.18
C LEU A 123 -4.82 -5.79 -28.65
N ARG A 124 -5.99 -5.42 -28.12
CA ARG A 124 -6.26 -5.47 -26.68
C ARG A 124 -6.36 -6.90 -26.15
N LEU A 125 -6.71 -7.87 -27.01
CA LEU A 125 -6.76 -9.29 -26.66
C LEU A 125 -5.37 -9.93 -26.62
N GLU A 126 -4.38 -9.29 -27.25
CA GLU A 126 -2.98 -9.74 -27.24
C GLU A 126 -2.19 -9.22 -26.03
N LEU A 127 -2.82 -8.37 -25.20
CA LEU A 127 -2.22 -7.89 -23.96
C LEU A 127 -2.02 -9.05 -22.97
N HIS A 128 -0.90 -9.02 -22.26
CA HIS A 128 -0.60 -9.95 -21.19
C HIS A 128 -1.72 -9.97 -20.13
N ASN A 129 -2.01 -11.15 -19.58
CA ASN A 129 -3.14 -11.39 -18.66
C ASN A 129 -2.94 -10.79 -17.25
N PHE A 130 -1.85 -10.05 -17.03
CA PHE A 130 -1.56 -9.44 -15.74
C PHE A 130 -2.65 -8.43 -15.39
N PHE A 131 -3.29 -8.60 -14.23
CA PHE A 131 -4.49 -7.86 -13.84
C PHE A 131 -4.29 -6.34 -13.91
N PHE A 132 -3.08 -5.85 -13.64
CA PHE A 132 -2.74 -4.43 -13.67
C PHE A 132 -2.80 -3.84 -15.10
N VAL A 133 -2.25 -4.55 -16.08
CA VAL A 133 -2.34 -4.15 -17.49
C VAL A 133 -3.77 -4.23 -17.99
N GLN A 134 -4.44 -5.33 -17.66
CA GLN A 134 -5.84 -5.52 -18.01
C GLN A 134 -6.72 -4.42 -17.39
N ALA A 135 -6.45 -3.98 -16.16
CA ALA A 135 -7.16 -2.87 -15.52
C ALA A 135 -7.07 -1.57 -16.34
N ILE A 136 -5.91 -1.26 -16.91
CA ILE A 136 -5.64 -0.02 -17.63
C ILE A 136 -6.11 -0.09 -19.08
N ALA A 137 -5.58 -1.03 -19.88
CA ALA A 137 -5.74 -1.08 -21.34
C ALA A 137 -6.45 -2.34 -21.86
N GLY A 138 -6.96 -3.19 -20.97
CA GLY A 138 -7.67 -4.40 -21.35
C GLY A 138 -8.92 -4.15 -22.21
N PRO A 139 -9.42 -5.19 -22.90
CA PRO A 139 -10.60 -5.10 -23.74
C PRO A 139 -11.86 -4.84 -22.93
N GLN A 140 -12.95 -4.48 -23.63
CA GLN A 140 -14.26 -4.28 -23.03
C GLN A 140 -14.70 -5.53 -22.25
N ARG A 141 -15.12 -5.34 -21.01
CA ARG A 141 -15.55 -6.42 -20.09
C ARG A 141 -16.72 -5.98 -19.23
N SER A 142 -17.31 -6.93 -18.49
CA SER A 142 -18.37 -6.63 -17.53
C SER A 142 -17.86 -5.79 -16.36
N ALA A 143 -18.75 -5.00 -15.75
CA ALA A 143 -18.42 -4.21 -14.55
C ALA A 143 -17.92 -5.09 -13.39
N VAL A 144 -18.45 -6.31 -13.27
CA VAL A 144 -18.03 -7.29 -12.25
C VAL A 144 -16.56 -7.68 -12.44
N MET A 145 -16.16 -8.02 -13.67
CA MET A 145 -14.77 -8.39 -13.94
C MET A 145 -13.81 -7.21 -13.69
N SER A 146 -14.21 -5.99 -14.10
CA SER A 146 -13.44 -4.78 -13.78
C SER A 146 -13.31 -4.54 -12.28
N GLY A 147 -14.38 -4.76 -11.53
CA GLY A 147 -14.37 -4.66 -10.07
C GLY A 147 -13.41 -5.65 -9.42
N PHE A 148 -13.45 -6.92 -9.86
CA PHE A 148 -12.56 -7.96 -9.35
C PHE A 148 -11.07 -7.62 -9.53
N LEU A 149 -10.67 -7.19 -10.74
CA LEU A 149 -9.27 -6.80 -11.01
C LEU A 149 -8.82 -5.61 -10.16
N ASN A 150 -9.72 -4.63 -9.97
CA ASN A 150 -9.42 -3.46 -9.13
C ASN A 150 -9.29 -3.86 -7.65
N ILE A 151 -10.22 -4.65 -7.13
CA ILE A 151 -10.17 -5.16 -5.74
C ILE A 151 -8.88 -5.97 -5.52
N MET A 152 -8.52 -6.84 -6.46
CA MET A 152 -7.29 -7.63 -6.38
C MET A 152 -6.05 -6.73 -6.32
N SER A 153 -5.97 -5.74 -7.21
CA SER A 153 -4.87 -4.76 -7.22
C SER A 153 -4.83 -3.96 -5.91
N TRP A 154 -5.96 -3.45 -5.46
CA TRP A 154 -6.05 -2.62 -4.27
C TRP A 154 -5.73 -3.41 -3.00
N LEU A 155 -6.24 -4.63 -2.87
CA LEU A 155 -5.99 -5.49 -1.72
C LEU A 155 -4.52 -5.90 -1.63
N THR A 156 -3.89 -6.27 -2.76
CA THR A 156 -2.52 -6.80 -2.75
C THR A 156 -1.43 -5.73 -2.74
N ILE A 157 -1.69 -4.56 -3.33
CA ILE A 157 -0.71 -3.46 -3.42
C ILE A 157 -0.89 -2.42 -2.31
N VAL A 158 -2.12 -2.22 -1.79
CA VAL A 158 -2.38 -1.16 -0.79
C VAL A 158 -2.65 -1.75 0.58
N ILE A 159 -3.67 -2.60 0.72
CA ILE A 159 -4.12 -3.06 2.05
C ILE A 159 -3.09 -4.00 2.69
N LEU A 160 -2.78 -5.11 2.03
CA LEU A 160 -1.96 -6.19 2.59
C LEU A 160 -0.62 -5.71 3.19
N PRO A 161 0.23 -4.95 2.47
CA PRO A 161 1.52 -4.53 3.02
C PRO A 161 1.36 -3.64 4.26
N VAL A 162 0.45 -2.67 4.20
CA VAL A 162 0.21 -1.70 5.27
C VAL A 162 -0.37 -2.39 6.53
N VAL A 163 -1.33 -3.30 6.34
CA VAL A 163 -1.91 -4.08 7.44
C VAL A 163 -0.88 -5.05 8.03
N LEU A 164 -0.05 -5.67 7.20
CA LEU A 164 1.01 -6.57 7.69
C LEU A 164 2.06 -5.82 8.52
N LEU A 165 2.44 -4.61 8.11
CA LEU A 165 3.33 -3.74 8.91
C LEU A 165 2.70 -3.37 10.25
N LEU A 166 1.42 -2.99 10.27
CA LEU A 166 0.70 -2.75 11.52
C LEU A 166 0.60 -4.01 12.38
N TYR A 167 0.35 -5.17 11.77
CA TYR A 167 0.26 -6.44 12.47
C TYR A 167 1.59 -6.82 13.13
N MET A 168 2.72 -6.64 12.44
CA MET A 168 4.06 -6.83 13.03
C MET A 168 4.29 -5.92 14.23
N GLN A 169 3.92 -4.65 14.14
CA GLN A 169 4.01 -3.72 15.26
C GLN A 169 3.16 -4.19 16.45
N VAL A 170 1.89 -4.53 16.23
CA VAL A 170 0.96 -4.97 17.28
C VAL A 170 1.43 -6.27 17.94
N ALA A 171 1.87 -7.24 17.14
CA ALA A 171 2.38 -8.52 17.63
C ALA A 171 3.62 -8.34 18.54
N PHE A 172 4.44 -7.33 18.29
CA PHE A 172 5.66 -7.07 19.06
C PHE A 172 5.43 -6.25 20.35
N LEU A 173 4.28 -5.58 20.51
CA LEU A 173 4.01 -4.72 21.68
C LEU A 173 4.28 -5.36 23.05
N PRO A 174 3.97 -6.66 23.29
CA PRO A 174 4.25 -7.31 24.57
C PRO A 174 5.73 -7.34 24.97
N TYR A 175 6.66 -7.16 24.03
CA TYR A 175 8.10 -7.11 24.30
C TYR A 175 8.53 -5.78 24.96
N HIS A 176 7.71 -4.73 24.89
CA HIS A 176 7.96 -3.41 25.50
C HIS A 176 9.27 -2.71 25.05
N ASP A 177 9.83 -3.06 23.88
CA ASP A 177 11.03 -2.38 23.34
C ASP A 177 10.64 -1.20 22.45
N VAL A 178 10.89 0.00 22.98
CA VAL A 178 10.56 1.27 22.34
C VAL A 178 11.30 1.43 21.00
N ALA A 179 12.58 1.05 20.93
CA ALA A 179 13.40 1.22 19.73
C ALA A 179 12.84 0.42 18.54
N THR A 180 12.51 -0.85 18.75
CA THR A 180 11.96 -1.73 17.70
C THR A 180 10.55 -1.29 17.30
N THR A 181 9.76 -0.76 18.24
CA THR A 181 8.45 -0.18 17.92
C THR A 181 8.59 1.06 17.02
N TRP A 182 9.57 1.92 17.27
CA TRP A 182 9.87 3.06 16.40
C TRP A 182 10.38 2.64 15.02
N ILE A 183 11.19 1.58 14.92
CA ILE A 183 11.58 1.01 13.62
C ILE A 183 10.34 0.61 12.83
N ASN A 184 9.41 -0.14 13.44
CA ASN A 184 8.15 -0.53 12.79
C ASN A 184 7.35 0.69 12.32
N ARG A 185 7.21 1.73 13.16
CA ARG A 185 6.51 2.98 12.80
C ARG A 185 7.17 3.75 11.66
N ILE A 186 8.51 3.85 11.67
CA ILE A 186 9.26 4.53 10.60
C ILE A 186 9.01 3.81 9.28
N PHE A 187 9.16 2.48 9.25
CA PHE A 187 8.96 1.71 8.01
C PHE A 187 7.50 1.70 7.56
N LEU A 188 6.53 1.64 8.47
CA LEU A 188 5.12 1.85 8.13
C LEU A 188 4.89 3.24 7.51
N SER A 189 5.49 4.29 8.08
CA SER A 189 5.37 5.65 7.55
C SER A 189 6.01 5.79 6.17
N LEU A 190 7.17 5.15 5.96
CA LEU A 190 7.83 5.10 4.65
C LEU A 190 6.99 4.34 3.61
N ASP A 191 6.33 3.26 4.01
CA ASP A 191 5.42 2.50 3.14
C ASP A 191 4.22 3.33 2.69
N ILE A 192 3.54 3.97 3.65
CA ILE A 192 2.43 4.89 3.41
C ILE A 192 2.90 6.05 2.52
N ALA A 193 4.06 6.63 2.80
CA ALA A 193 4.63 7.69 1.98
C ALA A 193 4.91 7.19 0.55
N GLY A 194 5.47 5.98 0.39
CA GLY A 194 5.67 5.34 -0.92
C GLY A 194 4.38 5.20 -1.71
N LEU A 195 3.31 4.71 -1.08
CA LEU A 195 1.99 4.59 -1.68
C LEU A 195 1.40 5.95 -2.10
N LEU A 196 1.51 6.96 -1.23
CA LEU A 196 1.03 8.31 -1.52
C LEU A 196 1.83 8.94 -2.66
N LEU A 197 3.16 8.85 -2.64
CA LEU A 197 4.03 9.37 -3.70
C LEU A 197 3.74 8.70 -5.03
N ILE A 198 3.63 7.37 -5.05
CA ILE A 198 3.44 6.61 -6.28
C ILE A 198 2.03 6.80 -6.85
N GLY A 199 1.00 6.91 -6.00
CA GLY A 199 -0.35 7.31 -6.43
C GLY A 199 -0.37 8.66 -7.17
N VAL A 200 0.59 9.54 -6.87
CA VAL A 200 0.78 10.81 -7.58
C VAL A 200 1.54 10.64 -8.89
N PHE A 201 2.61 9.85 -8.91
CA PHE A 201 3.47 9.70 -10.10
C PHE A 201 2.97 8.69 -11.15
N LEU A 202 1.93 7.91 -10.85
CA LEU A 202 1.40 6.88 -11.75
C LEU A 202 0.74 7.46 -13.02
N MET A 203 0.22 8.70 -13.00
CA MET A 203 -0.68 9.19 -14.06
C MET A 203 -0.06 9.98 -15.22
N ARG A 204 1.15 10.55 -15.10
CA ARG A 204 1.92 11.09 -16.25
C ARG A 204 3.30 11.58 -15.82
N ALA A 205 4.18 11.84 -16.79
CA ALA A 205 5.41 12.63 -16.57
C ALA A 205 5.09 14.13 -16.37
N GLU A 206 4.15 14.46 -15.49
CA GLU A 206 4.02 15.86 -15.06
C GLU A 206 5.18 16.16 -14.10
N THR A 207 5.86 17.27 -14.33
CA THR A 207 7.04 17.66 -13.55
C THR A 207 6.70 18.15 -12.14
N SER A 208 5.41 18.30 -11.81
CA SER A 208 4.97 18.79 -10.50
C SER A 208 4.06 17.80 -9.74
N PHE A 209 4.49 17.43 -8.54
CA PHE A 209 3.79 16.51 -7.62
C PHE A 209 2.36 16.96 -7.29
N PHE A 210 2.18 18.24 -6.95
CA PHE A 210 0.90 18.76 -6.48
C PHE A 210 -0.21 18.72 -7.56
N GLN A 211 0.14 18.92 -8.83
CA GLN A 211 -0.82 18.93 -9.94
C GLN A 211 -1.31 17.52 -10.25
N ALA A 212 -0.41 16.54 -10.26
CA ALA A 212 -0.75 15.13 -10.46
C ALA A 212 -1.58 14.55 -9.29
N PHE A 213 -1.27 14.93 -8.04
CA PHE A 213 -2.03 14.52 -6.86
C PHE A 213 -3.48 15.02 -6.90
N TRP A 214 -3.65 16.32 -7.19
CA TRP A 214 -4.98 16.89 -7.35
C TRP A 214 -5.74 16.16 -8.44
N ARG A 215 -5.19 16.04 -9.65
CA ARG A 215 -5.92 15.45 -10.78
C ARG A 215 -6.29 13.98 -10.60
N SER A 216 -5.41 13.16 -10.03
CA SER A 216 -5.68 11.76 -9.69
C SER A 216 -6.89 11.65 -8.75
N THR A 217 -6.93 12.50 -7.71
CA THR A 217 -8.03 12.57 -6.73
C THR A 217 -9.37 12.93 -7.38
N PHE A 218 -9.40 13.82 -8.38
CA PHE A 218 -10.65 14.21 -9.07
C PHE A 218 -11.18 13.16 -10.05
N THR A 219 -10.31 12.34 -10.66
CA THR A 219 -10.75 11.35 -11.65
C THR A 219 -11.40 10.12 -11.01
N HIS A 220 -10.97 9.72 -9.81
CA HIS A 220 -11.48 8.56 -9.09
C HIS A 220 -11.64 8.89 -7.58
N PRO A 221 -12.66 9.71 -7.21
CA PRO A 221 -12.76 10.24 -5.85
C PRO A 221 -13.04 9.17 -4.81
N LEU A 222 -13.88 8.17 -5.12
CA LEU A 222 -14.25 7.12 -4.17
C LEU A 222 -13.07 6.23 -3.77
N SER A 223 -12.26 5.79 -4.72
CA SER A 223 -11.08 4.95 -4.42
C SER A 223 -9.98 5.74 -3.71
N SER A 224 -9.83 7.03 -4.05
CA SER A 224 -8.87 7.92 -3.41
C SER A 224 -9.24 8.18 -1.94
N ILE A 225 -10.52 8.47 -1.67
CA ILE A 225 -11.03 8.65 -0.30
C ILE A 225 -10.91 7.35 0.49
N SER A 226 -11.30 6.21 -0.10
CA SER A 226 -11.20 4.90 0.56
C SER A 226 -9.75 4.57 0.92
N THR A 227 -8.81 4.81 0.01
CA THR A 227 -7.37 4.61 0.25
C THR A 227 -6.88 5.56 1.35
N ALA A 228 -7.18 6.85 1.26
CA ALA A 228 -6.77 7.82 2.28
C ALA A 228 -7.33 7.47 3.67
N LEU A 229 -8.58 7.02 3.75
CA LEU A 229 -9.20 6.59 4.99
C LEU A 229 -8.49 5.36 5.58
N VAL A 230 -8.20 4.34 4.77
CA VAL A 230 -7.46 3.14 5.23
C VAL A 230 -6.07 3.53 5.76
N LEU A 231 -5.32 4.33 5.00
CA LEU A 231 -3.98 4.77 5.41
C LEU A 231 -4.03 5.63 6.68
N ALA A 232 -5.03 6.51 6.80
CA ALA A 232 -5.23 7.34 7.99
C ALA A 232 -5.60 6.51 9.23
N ILE A 233 -6.48 5.52 9.07
CA ILE A 233 -6.84 4.59 10.16
C ILE A 233 -5.61 3.81 10.61
N VAL A 234 -4.82 3.27 9.67
CA VAL A 234 -3.62 2.50 10.03
C VAL A 234 -2.57 3.39 10.70
N ALA A 235 -2.32 4.59 10.18
CA ALA A 235 -1.43 5.55 10.82
C ALA A 235 -1.92 5.91 12.23
N TYR A 236 -3.23 6.16 12.39
CA TYR A 236 -3.82 6.44 13.69
C TYR A 236 -3.59 5.28 14.66
N LEU A 237 -3.91 4.04 14.26
CA LEU A 237 -3.71 2.86 15.08
C LEU A 237 -2.23 2.68 15.46
N SER A 238 -1.31 2.90 14.52
CA SER A 238 0.14 2.75 14.76
C SER A 238 0.71 3.77 15.75
N PHE A 239 0.28 5.03 15.68
CA PHE A 239 0.86 6.11 16.48
C PHE A 239 0.14 6.37 17.81
N PHE A 240 -1.15 6.03 17.89
CA PHE A 240 -1.98 6.38 19.05
C PHE A 240 -2.58 5.17 19.78
N ALA A 241 -2.79 4.03 19.11
CA ALA A 241 -3.35 2.83 19.77
C ALA A 241 -2.28 1.77 20.09
N ALA A 242 -1.34 1.54 19.17
CA ALA A 242 -0.26 0.57 19.30
C ALA A 242 1.00 1.22 19.92
N THR A 243 0.85 1.71 21.16
CA THR A 243 1.91 2.39 21.92
C THR A 243 2.44 1.53 23.06
N VAL A 244 3.75 1.66 23.35
CA VAL A 244 4.38 1.00 24.50
C VAL A 244 4.06 1.82 25.76
N PRO A 245 3.52 1.21 26.82
CA PRO A 245 3.24 1.91 28.07
C PRO A 245 4.46 2.69 28.60
N GLY A 246 4.26 3.98 28.90
CA GLY A 246 5.29 4.86 29.42
C GLY A 246 6.20 5.51 28.38
N GLU A 247 6.03 5.24 27.08
CA GLU A 247 6.77 5.92 26.01
C GLU A 247 6.29 7.39 25.82
N PRO A 248 7.05 8.27 25.16
CA PRO A 248 6.67 9.68 24.97
C PRO A 248 5.31 9.88 24.29
N LEU A 249 4.99 9.06 23.27
CA LEU A 249 3.71 9.10 22.57
C LEU A 249 2.53 8.64 23.44
N ASP A 250 2.73 7.59 24.25
CA ASP A 250 1.74 7.13 25.23
C ASP A 250 1.43 8.23 26.27
N ARG A 251 2.47 8.86 26.84
CA ARG A 251 2.31 9.98 27.78
C ARG A 251 1.60 11.18 27.14
N MET A 252 1.88 11.47 25.87
CA MET A 252 1.22 12.54 25.14
C MET A 252 -0.26 12.21 24.92
N GLY A 253 -0.58 10.98 24.53
CA GLY A 253 -1.96 10.49 24.38
C GLY A 253 -2.75 10.57 25.69
N GLN A 254 -2.16 10.10 26.80
CA GLN A 254 -2.78 10.20 28.13
C GLN A 254 -3.05 11.64 28.55
N LYS A 255 -2.12 12.58 28.28
CA LYS A 255 -2.33 14.02 28.57
C LYS A 255 -3.44 14.64 27.74
N LEU A 256 -3.52 14.31 26.45
CA LEU A 256 -4.58 14.80 25.56
C LEU A 256 -5.96 14.25 25.97
N MET A 257 -6.03 12.97 26.34
CA MET A 257 -7.26 12.34 26.86
C MET A 257 -7.66 12.92 28.23
N ALA A 258 -6.70 13.12 29.13
CA ALA A 258 -6.95 13.72 30.45
C ALA A 258 -7.39 15.18 30.37
N TRP A 259 -6.99 15.91 29.32
CA TRP A 259 -7.48 17.27 29.06
C TRP A 259 -8.89 17.29 28.45
N ALA A 260 -9.27 16.27 27.68
CA ALA A 260 -10.59 16.16 27.07
C ALA A 260 -11.67 15.63 28.05
N ALA A 261 -11.28 14.94 29.12
CA ALA A 261 -12.20 14.51 30.17
C ALA A 261 -12.46 15.66 31.17
N PRO A 262 -13.71 16.12 31.36
CA PRO A 262 -14.06 16.96 32.49
C PRO A 262 -13.66 16.23 33.77
N SER A 263 -13.08 16.96 34.73
CA SER A 263 -12.57 16.42 35.98
C SER A 263 -13.70 15.84 36.85
N GLU A 264 -14.17 14.63 36.54
CA GLU A 264 -14.88 13.82 37.52
C GLU A 264 -13.85 13.06 38.35
N ALA A 265 -13.85 13.43 39.63
CA ALA A 265 -13.00 12.97 40.70
C ALA A 265 -12.52 11.50 40.60
N GLY A 266 -11.19 11.34 40.67
CA GLY A 266 -10.62 10.34 41.59
C GLY A 266 -10.49 8.89 41.13
N LYS A 267 -10.54 8.58 39.82
CA LYS A 267 -10.09 7.26 39.33
C LYS A 267 -8.97 7.43 38.33
N VAL A 268 -7.74 7.18 38.78
CA VAL A 268 -6.57 6.99 37.90
C VAL A 268 -6.82 5.70 37.13
N GLN A 269 -7.44 5.81 35.96
CA GLN A 269 -7.67 4.67 35.08
C GLN A 269 -6.34 4.36 34.38
N GLN A 270 -5.56 3.46 34.99
CA GLN A 270 -4.53 2.70 34.28
C GLN A 270 -5.25 1.75 33.31
N SER A 271 -5.66 2.22 32.13
CA SER A 271 -6.10 1.33 31.06
C SER A 271 -5.04 1.28 29.96
N GLY A 272 -4.17 0.27 30.07
CA GLY A 272 -3.62 -0.33 28.86
C GLY A 272 -4.78 -0.91 28.05
N PHE A 273 -4.73 -0.75 26.73
CA PHE A 273 -5.66 -1.36 25.76
C PHE A 273 -7.16 -1.10 26.03
N SER A 274 -7.64 0.11 25.80
CA SER A 274 -9.07 0.33 25.54
C SER A 274 -9.28 1.39 24.46
N LEU A 275 -9.80 0.98 23.31
CA LEU A 275 -10.28 1.86 22.24
C LEU A 275 -11.37 2.80 22.81
N PRO A 276 -11.39 4.09 22.43
CA PRO A 276 -12.27 5.11 23.04
C PRO A 276 -13.77 4.94 22.75
N PHE A 277 -14.18 3.98 21.94
CA PHE A 277 -15.58 3.77 21.56
C PHE A 277 -16.28 2.65 22.34
N PHE A 278 -15.57 1.93 23.20
CA PHE A 278 -16.16 0.89 24.04
C PHE A 278 -15.64 1.01 25.47
N SER A 279 -16.11 2.01 26.20
CA SER A 279 -16.12 1.92 27.66
C SER A 279 -17.23 0.94 28.03
N ALA A 280 -16.89 -0.32 28.29
CA ALA A 280 -17.81 -1.21 28.98
C ALA A 280 -18.04 -0.63 30.38
N ALA A 281 -19.27 -0.22 30.66
CA ALA A 281 -19.67 0.11 32.03
C ALA A 281 -19.43 -1.12 32.92
N SER A 282 -18.92 -0.91 34.14
CA SER A 282 -18.60 -1.97 35.10
C SER A 282 -19.80 -2.78 35.58
N ASP A 283 -21.00 -2.45 35.10
CA ASP A 283 -22.26 -2.93 35.64
C ASP A 283 -22.91 -4.00 34.75
N GLY A 284 -22.21 -4.47 33.72
CA GLY A 284 -22.62 -5.64 32.92
C GLY A 284 -23.88 -5.44 32.07
N THR A 285 -24.42 -4.22 31.99
CA THR A 285 -25.56 -3.86 31.15
C THR A 285 -25.05 -3.30 29.82
N LEU A 286 -25.26 -4.07 28.75
CA LEU A 286 -24.74 -3.72 27.42
C LEU A 286 -25.55 -2.63 26.70
N PHE A 287 -26.66 -2.22 27.29
CA PHE A 287 -27.45 -1.06 26.90
C PHE A 287 -28.10 -0.52 28.17
N GLY A 288 -27.91 0.76 28.49
CA GLY A 288 -28.52 1.41 29.65
C GLY A 288 -30.03 1.57 29.51
N ILE A 289 -30.76 0.45 29.55
CA ILE A 289 -32.19 0.29 29.83
C ILE A 289 -32.37 -1.03 30.58
#